data_AF-Q2NE07-F1
#
_entry.id   AF-Q2NE07-F1
#
_cell.length_a   1.000
_cell.length_b   1.000
_cell.length_c   1.000
_cell.angle_alpha   90.00
_cell.angle_beta   90.00
_cell.angle_gamma   90.00
#
_symmetry.space_group_name_H-M   'P 1'
#
loop_
_entity.id
_entity.type
_entity.pdbx_description
1 polymer ?
#
loop_
_entity_poly.entity_id
_entity_poly.type
_entity_poly.pdbx_seq_one_letter_code
_entity_poly.pdbx_strand_id
1 'polypeptide(L)'
;MKRIVFEDISTFIVKYIFHLRFKVALLSRKSRIFNKILTKLLFEDDKTYFIPNNNNITHLETIEVNKTIDKTKNIVFPSDIIKEIIRNANYIVIMNSCLCRTSANCNDYPQNRLYISWKSYKKDFQKVL
;
A
#
# COMPACT_ATOMS: atom_id res chain seq x y z
N MET A 1 1.74 30.47 16.06
CA MET A 1 0.69 29.73 15.34
C MET A 1 1.35 28.83 14.31
N LYS A 2 1.08 27.52 14.30
CA LYS A 2 1.62 26.61 13.27
C LYS A 2 1.00 26.97 11.93
N ARG A 3 1.82 27.08 10.88
CA ARG A 3 1.37 27.32 9.51
C ARG A 3 0.71 26.04 9.01
N ILE A 4 -0.56 26.12 8.61
CA ILE A 4 -1.28 24.97 8.03
C ILE A 4 -0.61 24.65 6.69
N VAL A 5 -0.02 23.46 6.59
CA VAL A 5 0.59 22.96 5.36
C VAL A 5 -0.39 22.03 4.64
N PHE A 6 -0.17 21.78 3.35
CA PHE A 6 -0.98 20.83 2.58
C PHE A 6 -1.07 19.44 3.25
N GLU A 7 -0.01 19.02 3.96
CA GLU A 7 -0.01 17.76 4.72
C GLU A 7 -1.05 17.74 5.84
N ASP A 8 -1.28 18.86 6.53
CA ASP A 8 -2.26 18.96 7.61
C ASP A 8 -3.69 18.79 7.07
N ILE A 9 -3.95 19.32 5.87
CA ILE A 9 -5.25 19.20 5.20
C ILE A 9 -5.47 17.77 4.72
N SER A 10 -4.47 17.17 4.06
CA SER A 10 -4.54 15.78 3.61
C SER A 10 -4.71 14.81 4.77
N THR A 11 -3.97 15.01 5.86
CA THR A 11 -4.07 14.15 7.05
C THR A 11 -5.42 14.31 7.73
N PHE A 12 -5.96 15.52 7.81
CA PHE A 12 -7.30 15.77 8.33
C PHE A 12 -8.39 15.06 7.52
N ILE A 13 -8.37 15.23 6.19
CA ILE A 13 -9.35 14.59 5.29
C ILE A 13 -9.28 13.08 5.41
N VAL A 14 -8.08 12.51 5.33
CA VAL A 14 -7.93 11.06 5.41
C VAL A 14 -8.33 10.56 6.79
N LYS A 15 -7.94 11.22 7.88
CA LYS A 15 -8.37 10.84 9.23
C LYS A 15 -9.89 10.78 9.35
N TYR A 16 -10.60 11.74 8.76
CA TYR A 16 -12.06 11.77 8.79
C TYR A 16 -12.71 10.66 7.93
N ILE A 17 -12.24 10.49 6.69
CA ILE A 17 -12.83 9.56 5.72
C ILE A 17 -12.43 8.10 6.01
N PHE A 18 -11.24 7.86 6.58
CA PHE A 18 -10.67 6.51 6.70
C PHE A 18 -11.51 5.57 7.58
N HIS A 19 -12.18 6.09 8.60
CA HIS A 19 -13.09 5.28 9.43
C HIS A 19 -14.33 4.80 8.66
N LEU A 20 -14.71 5.49 7.58
CA LEU A 20 -15.87 5.12 6.76
C LEU A 20 -15.56 4.01 5.76
N ARG A 21 -14.29 3.62 5.57
CA ARG A 21 -13.87 2.63 4.54
C ARG A 21 -14.69 1.34 4.56
N PHE A 22 -14.99 0.80 5.74
CA PHE A 22 -15.77 -0.44 5.85
C PHE A 22 -17.25 -0.23 5.56
N LYS A 23 -17.81 0.94 5.93
CA LYS A 23 -19.19 1.30 5.60
C LYS A 23 -19.36 1.52 4.10
N VAL A 24 -18.41 2.22 3.48
CA VAL A 24 -18.37 2.44 2.02
C VAL A 24 -18.22 1.11 1.28
N ALA A 25 -17.34 0.22 1.76
CA ALA A 25 -17.17 -1.13 1.18
C ALA A 25 -18.43 -2.00 1.32
N LEU A 26 -19.16 -1.88 2.42
CA LEU A 26 -20.43 -2.59 2.59
C LEU A 26 -21.50 -2.03 1.63
N LEU A 27 -21.56 -0.70 1.49
CA LEU A 27 -22.52 -0.03 0.63
C LEU A 27 -22.24 -0.30 -0.86
N SER A 28 -20.97 -0.33 -1.27
CA SER A 28 -20.57 -0.69 -2.64
C SER A 28 -20.93 -2.11 -2.98
N ARG A 29 -20.84 -3.05 -2.03
CA ARG A 29 -21.29 -4.43 -2.25
C ARG A 29 -22.82 -4.55 -2.41
N LYS A 30 -23.58 -3.73 -1.67
CA LYS A 30 -25.06 -3.80 -1.65
C LYS A 30 -25.71 -3.12 -2.87
N SER A 31 -25.08 -2.07 -3.42
CA SER A 31 -25.64 -1.31 -4.53
C SER A 31 -24.78 -1.38 -5.79
N ARG A 32 -25.32 -1.97 -6.85
CA ARG A 32 -24.65 -2.12 -8.15
C ARG A 32 -24.31 -0.78 -8.82
N ILE A 33 -25.16 0.22 -8.63
CA ILE A 33 -24.99 1.57 -9.19
C ILE A 33 -23.86 2.30 -8.46
N PHE A 34 -23.89 2.27 -7.13
CA PHE A 34 -22.85 2.90 -6.31
C PHE A 34 -21.49 2.24 -6.54
N ASN A 35 -21.45 0.91 -6.69
CA ASN A 35 -20.22 0.21 -7.07
C ASN A 35 -19.66 0.71 -8.40
N LYS A 36 -20.49 0.82 -9.45
CA LYS A 36 -20.04 1.27 -10.77
C LYS A 36 -19.46 2.67 -10.74
N ILE A 37 -20.11 3.59 -10.00
CA ILE A 37 -19.60 4.96 -9.82
C ILE A 37 -18.26 4.96 -9.08
N LEU A 38 -18.18 4.22 -7.97
CA LEU A 38 -16.97 4.13 -7.15
C LEU A 38 -15.79 3.54 -7.95
N THR A 39 -16.04 2.48 -8.72
CA THR A 39 -15.05 1.87 -9.59
C THR A 39 -14.58 2.82 -10.68
N LYS A 40 -15.51 3.56 -11.29
CA LYS A 40 -15.15 4.54 -12.32
C LYS A 40 -14.30 5.69 -11.78
N LEU A 41 -14.64 6.17 -10.59
CA LEU A 41 -14.01 7.35 -9.99
C LEU A 41 -12.67 7.04 -9.32
N LEU A 42 -12.51 5.84 -8.75
CA LEU A 42 -11.34 5.49 -7.94
C LEU A 42 -10.43 4.43 -8.56
N PHE A 43 -10.91 3.57 -9.47
CA PHE A 43 -10.18 2.35 -9.87
C PHE A 43 -10.00 2.16 -11.38
N GLU A 44 -10.72 2.85 -12.27
CA GLU A 44 -10.70 2.56 -13.72
C GLU A 44 -9.32 2.76 -14.37
N ASP A 45 -8.60 3.81 -13.96
CA ASP A 45 -7.23 4.12 -14.44
C ASP A 45 -6.15 3.86 -13.37
N ASP A 46 -6.56 3.27 -12.25
CA ASP A 46 -5.65 2.87 -11.19
C ASP A 46 -4.92 1.59 -11.61
N LYS A 47 -3.59 1.65 -11.74
CA LYS A 47 -2.74 0.47 -12.01
C LYS A 47 -2.55 -0.43 -10.77
N THR A 48 -3.47 -0.38 -9.81
CA THR A 48 -3.45 -1.20 -8.60
C THR A 48 -4.13 -2.54 -8.86
N TYR A 49 -3.36 -3.61 -8.65
CA TYR A 49 -3.84 -4.98 -8.74
C TYR A 49 -4.14 -5.51 -7.33
N PHE A 50 -5.37 -5.94 -7.09
CA PHE A 50 -5.76 -6.57 -5.83
C PHE A 50 -5.64 -8.08 -5.95
N ILE A 51 -4.76 -8.68 -5.13
CA ILE A 51 -4.68 -10.14 -5.00
C ILE A 51 -5.77 -10.58 -4.01
N PRO A 52 -6.81 -11.31 -4.44
CA PRO A 52 -7.86 -11.75 -3.53
C PRO A 52 -7.30 -12.73 -2.51
N ASN A 53 -7.73 -12.59 -1.26
CA ASN A 53 -7.46 -13.61 -0.24
C ASN A 53 -8.27 -14.87 -0.58
N ASN A 54 -7.65 -16.04 -0.43
CA ASN A 54 -8.14 -17.37 -0.85
C ASN A 54 -9.59 -17.66 -0.44
N ASN A 55 -10.05 -17.04 0.63
CA ASN A 55 -11.34 -17.25 1.27
C ASN A 55 -12.53 -16.58 0.53
N ASN A 56 -12.26 -15.67 -0.43
CA ASN A 56 -13.29 -14.90 -1.15
C ASN A 56 -13.39 -15.27 -2.64
N ILE A 57 -12.77 -16.38 -3.04
CA ILE A 57 -12.73 -16.85 -4.41
C ILE A 57 -13.94 -17.78 -4.64
N THR A 58 -15.01 -17.27 -5.25
CA THR A 58 -16.18 -18.10 -5.65
C THR A 58 -15.90 -18.90 -6.93
N HIS A 59 -14.91 -18.47 -7.72
CA HIS A 59 -14.40 -19.17 -8.89
C HIS A 59 -12.89 -19.37 -8.73
N LEU A 60 -12.49 -20.53 -8.20
CA LEU A 60 -11.11 -20.99 -8.28
C LEU A 60 -10.86 -21.35 -9.74
N GLU A 61 -10.58 -20.35 -10.57
CA GLU A 61 -9.87 -20.59 -11.81
C GLU A 61 -8.43 -20.93 -11.42
N THR A 62 -8.20 -22.21 -11.16
CA THR A 62 -6.86 -22.78 -11.16
C THR A 62 -6.31 -22.55 -12.56
N ILE A 63 -5.52 -21.50 -12.74
CA ILE A 63 -4.79 -21.29 -13.98
C ILE A 63 -3.73 -22.38 -14.01
N GLU A 64 -4.02 -23.47 -14.74
CA GLU A 64 -3.02 -24.49 -15.04
C GLU A 64 -1.95 -23.87 -15.93
N VAL A 65 -0.90 -23.37 -15.28
CA VAL A 65 0.32 -22.98 -15.96
C VAL A 65 1.02 -24.30 -16.31
N ASN A 66 0.72 -24.85 -17.48
CA ASN A 66 1.31 -26.09 -18.00
C ASN A 66 2.79 -25.88 -18.42
N LYS A 67 3.55 -25.17 -17.58
CA LYS A 67 4.99 -25.00 -17.68
C LYS A 67 5.65 -25.78 -16.57
N THR A 68 6.61 -26.60 -16.93
CA THR A 68 7.61 -27.11 -16.01
C THR A 68 8.34 -25.93 -15.37
N ILE A 69 8.15 -25.75 -14.07
CA ILE A 69 8.96 -24.82 -13.30
C ILE A 69 10.32 -25.50 -13.13
N ASP A 70 11.26 -25.11 -13.98
CA ASP A 70 12.64 -25.57 -13.87
C ASP A 70 13.17 -25.22 -12.47
N LYS A 71 13.98 -26.10 -11.86
CA LYS A 71 14.57 -25.82 -10.55
C LYS A 71 15.50 -24.61 -10.69
N THR A 72 14.98 -23.46 -10.33
CA THR A 72 15.54 -22.14 -10.57
C THR A 72 16.99 -22.01 -10.12
N LYS A 73 17.89 -21.84 -11.10
CA LYS A 73 19.14 -21.07 -10.90
C LYS A 73 18.74 -19.60 -10.71
N ASN A 74 19.02 -19.07 -9.53
CA ASN A 74 18.83 -17.66 -9.13
C ASN A 74 17.41 -17.11 -9.28
N ILE A 75 16.55 -17.43 -8.32
CA ILE A 75 15.28 -16.71 -8.13
C ILE A 75 15.64 -15.34 -7.54
N VAL A 76 15.43 -14.27 -8.30
CA VAL A 76 15.47 -12.92 -7.73
C VAL A 76 14.34 -12.84 -6.70
N PHE A 77 14.68 -12.62 -5.42
CA PHE A 77 13.64 -12.51 -4.40
C PHE A 77 12.82 -11.24 -4.71
N PRO A 78 11.49 -11.23 -4.51
CA PRO A 78 10.68 -10.03 -4.74
C PRO A 78 11.23 -8.79 -4.01
N SER A 79 11.87 -9.01 -2.86
CA SER A 79 12.57 -7.95 -2.11
C SER A 79 13.77 -7.36 -2.84
N ASP A 80 14.51 -8.15 -3.63
CA ASP A 80 15.68 -7.67 -4.38
C ASP A 80 15.26 -6.80 -5.58
N ILE A 81 14.13 -7.13 -6.22
CA ILE A 81 13.50 -6.26 -7.23
C ILE A 81 13.10 -4.93 -6.61
N ILE A 82 12.47 -4.96 -5.43
CA ILE A 82 12.08 -3.74 -4.72
C ILE A 82 13.32 -2.90 -4.37
N LYS A 83 14.42 -3.51 -3.92
CA LYS A 83 15.67 -2.78 -3.65
C LYS A 83 16.20 -2.08 -4.90
N GLU A 84 16.20 -2.78 -6.04
CA GLU A 84 16.70 -2.22 -7.30
C GLU A 84 15.82 -1.09 -7.83
N ILE A 85 14.49 -1.22 -7.70
CA ILE A 85 13.54 -0.13 -8.02
C ILE A 85 13.80 1.09 -7.13
N ILE A 86 14.01 0.90 -5.82
CA ILE A 86 14.31 2.01 -4.91
C ILE A 86 15.68 2.62 -5.23
N ARG A 87 16.69 1.81 -5.57
CA ARG A 87 18.05 2.28 -5.94
C ARG A 87 18.02 3.19 -7.16
N ASN A 88 17.19 2.85 -8.16
CA ASN A 88 17.08 3.55 -9.43
C ASN A 88 15.97 4.62 -9.47
N ALA A 89 15.24 4.83 -8.37
CA ALA A 89 14.18 5.83 -8.33
C ALA A 89 14.75 7.26 -8.31
N ASN A 90 14.33 8.10 -9.26
CA ASN A 90 14.74 9.51 -9.33
C ASN A 90 14.32 10.33 -8.09
N TYR A 91 13.22 9.94 -7.45
CA TYR A 91 12.67 10.61 -6.28
C TYR A 91 12.21 9.58 -5.24
N ILE A 92 12.55 9.82 -3.98
CA ILE A 92 12.11 9.00 -2.84
C ILE A 92 11.40 9.92 -1.86
N VAL A 93 10.10 9.67 -1.65
CA VAL A 93 9.28 10.42 -0.69
C VAL A 93 9.25 9.67 0.64
N ILE A 94 9.64 10.35 1.72
CA ILE A 94 9.71 9.77 3.05
C ILE A 94 8.72 10.49 3.95
N MET A 95 7.85 9.72 4.62
CA MET A 95 6.82 10.25 5.51
C MET A 95 7.18 9.97 6.97
N ASN A 96 7.05 11.00 7.82
CA ASN A 96 7.41 10.95 9.26
C ASN A 96 6.44 10.08 10.09
N SER A 97 5.20 9.95 9.64
CA SER A 97 4.16 9.14 10.27
C SER A 97 3.42 8.33 9.21
N CYS A 98 2.85 7.20 9.60
CA CYS A 98 2.00 6.43 8.69
C CYS A 98 0.57 6.97 8.76
N LEU A 99 0.13 7.62 7.68
CA LEU A 99 -1.21 8.23 7.61
C LEU A 99 -2.33 7.27 8.01
N CYS A 100 -2.29 6.02 7.52
CA CYS A 100 -3.30 5.00 7.83
C CYS A 100 -3.29 4.60 9.31
N ARG A 101 -2.10 4.46 9.92
CA ARG A 101 -1.97 4.08 11.34
C ARG A 101 -2.39 5.20 12.28
N THR A 102 -1.98 6.44 11.97
CA THR A 102 -2.41 7.63 12.71
C THR A 102 -3.92 7.84 12.58
N SER A 103 -4.48 7.62 11.39
CA SER A 103 -5.93 7.73 11.15
C SER A 103 -6.71 6.66 11.89
N ALA A 104 -6.24 5.40 11.89
CA ALA A 104 -6.88 4.30 12.61
C ALA A 104 -6.57 4.27 14.12
N ASN A 105 -5.74 5.19 14.62
CA ASN A 105 -5.20 5.18 15.97
C ASN A 105 -4.68 3.79 16.39
N CYS A 106 -3.89 3.14 15.53
CA CYS A 106 -3.34 1.81 15.82
C CYS A 106 -2.36 1.90 17.01
N ASN A 107 -2.59 1.10 18.05
CA ASN A 107 -1.71 1.06 19.24
C ASN A 107 -0.67 -0.07 19.15
N ASP A 108 -0.98 -1.14 18.43
CA ASP A 108 -0.11 -2.33 18.32
C ASP A 108 1.12 -2.11 17.42
N TYR A 109 1.15 -0.98 16.70
CA TYR A 109 2.22 -0.63 15.78
C TYR A 109 2.57 0.85 15.90
N PRO A 110 3.86 1.23 15.74
CA PRO A 110 4.26 2.62 15.84
C PRO A 110 3.56 3.44 14.74
N GLN A 111 2.86 4.49 15.18
CA GLN A 111 2.18 5.45 14.30
C GLN A 111 3.18 6.42 13.67
N ASN A 112 4.22 6.80 14.43
CA ASN A 112 5.35 7.59 13.95
C ASN A 112 6.51 6.66 13.58
N ARG A 113 7.12 6.86 12.41
CA ARG A 113 8.40 6.23 12.08
C ARG A 113 9.53 7.13 12.58
N LEU A 114 9.88 7.01 13.85
CA LEU A 114 11.15 7.52 14.37
C LEU A 114 11.73 6.53 15.38
N TYR A 115 12.28 5.42 14.89
CA TYR A 115 13.37 4.68 15.58
C TYR A 115 14.43 4.15 14.61
N ILE A 116 14.53 4.76 13.43
CA ILE A 116 15.71 4.57 12.60
C ILE A 116 16.12 5.96 12.16
N SER A 117 16.95 6.56 13.00
CA SER A 117 17.73 7.75 12.67
C SER A 117 18.22 7.60 11.23
N TRP A 118 17.95 8.58 10.37
CA TRP A 118 18.39 8.59 8.98
C TRP A 118 19.91 8.45 8.82
N LYS A 119 20.68 8.70 9.90
CA LYS A 119 22.11 8.41 10.01
C LYS A 119 22.43 6.91 9.98
N SER A 120 21.55 6.06 10.53
CA SER A 120 21.65 4.59 10.44
C SER A 120 21.12 4.09 9.09
N TYR A 121 19.98 4.61 8.62
CA TYR A 121 19.39 4.15 7.35
C TYR A 121 20.29 4.40 6.15
N LYS A 122 21.01 5.53 6.06
CA LYS A 122 21.98 5.74 4.97
C LYS A 122 23.16 4.75 5.03
N LYS A 123 23.56 4.34 6.24
CA LYS A 123 24.67 3.41 6.50
C LYS A 123 24.29 1.94 6.26
N ASP A 124 23.04 1.58 6.56
CA ASP A 124 22.49 0.25 6.34
C ASP A 124 21.97 0.08 4.90
N PHE A 125 21.44 1.12 4.29
CA PHE A 125 21.04 1.12 2.87
C PHE A 125 22.26 1.06 1.93
N GLN A 126 23.39 1.68 2.27
CA GLN A 126 24.65 1.48 1.55
C GLN A 126 25.32 0.11 1.80
N LYS A 127 24.97 -0.60 2.87
CA LYS A 127 25.51 -1.94 3.18
C LYS A 127 24.72 -3.09 2.56
N VAL A 128 23.48 -2.83 2.14
CA VAL A 128 22.59 -3.81 1.49
C VAL A 128 22.57 -3.63 -0.04
N LEU A 129 23.28 -2.61 -0.55
CA LEU A 129 23.56 -2.32 -1.95
C LEU A 129 24.95 -2.77 -2.37
#